data_AF-A0A949VV95-F1
#
_entry.id   AF-A0A949VV95-F1
#
_cell.length_a   1.000
_cell.length_b   1.000
_cell.length_c   1.000
_cell.angle_alpha   90.00
_cell.angle_beta   90.00
_cell.angle_gamma   90.00
#
_symmetry.space_group_name_H-M   'P 1'
#
loop_
_entity.id
_entity.type
_entity.pdbx_description
1 polymer ?
#
loop_
_entity_poly.entity_id
_entity_poly.type
_entity_poly.pdbx_seq_one_letter_code
_entity_poly.pdbx_strand_id
1 'polypeptide(L)'
;MTDVLRVGFRGLAVLGAVFASTIAGNAAILGNLNINGTATVSMTTIDFLPLLGGTGGFTVTSGNGSFASLSPNTGTIKDLDSSVQQVGQPLNEPNFVVLAGLPNMQLTLTFIQPGTFSSALCAAPPAAGQTCTPSIPGGSPFNLLNGTATSSTASFGVLVQALDTNTGEITTGTGTFTTPFSVPYQTILNTLANNGSVDDNPYSATFTLDTIVPEPATVTMGALGLGLIVLGAIRRKRV
;
A
#
# COMPACT_ATOMS: atom_id res chain seq x y z
N MET A 1 -73.43 22.79 -7.80
CA MET A 1 -72.36 22.08 -8.55
C MET A 1 -71.13 22.96 -8.60
N THR A 2 -70.39 23.06 -7.50
CA THR A 2 -69.11 23.79 -7.40
C THR A 2 -68.65 23.62 -5.95
N ASP A 3 -67.63 22.78 -5.71
CA ASP A 3 -66.75 22.79 -4.51
C ASP A 3 -66.24 21.39 -4.07
N VAL A 4 -65.53 20.67 -4.95
CA VAL A 4 -64.81 19.45 -4.50
C VAL A 4 -63.36 19.34 -5.03
N LEU A 5 -62.82 20.38 -5.69
CA LEU A 5 -61.58 20.25 -6.45
C LEU A 5 -60.46 21.21 -5.99
N ARG A 6 -60.12 21.20 -4.68
CA ARG A 6 -59.00 21.99 -4.15
C ARG A 6 -58.17 21.32 -3.03
N VAL A 7 -57.99 20.00 -3.05
CA VAL A 7 -57.14 19.30 -2.04
C VAL A 7 -55.88 18.62 -2.63
N GLY A 8 -55.66 18.68 -3.94
CA GLY A 8 -54.66 17.82 -4.59
C GLY A 8 -53.21 18.31 -4.73
N PHE A 9 -52.85 19.55 -4.36
CA PHE A 9 -51.62 20.16 -4.93
C PHE A 9 -50.62 20.80 -3.95
N ARG A 10 -50.76 20.63 -2.63
CA ARG A 10 -49.83 21.22 -1.65
C ARG A 10 -48.87 20.24 -0.96
N GLY A 11 -48.95 18.95 -1.26
CA GLY A 11 -48.10 17.91 -0.64
C GLY A 11 -46.85 17.52 -1.43
N LEU A 12 -46.40 18.32 -2.41
CA LEU A 12 -45.34 17.93 -3.34
C LEU A 12 -44.20 18.98 -3.44
N ALA A 13 -43.87 19.65 -2.34
CA ALA A 13 -42.76 20.60 -2.30
C ALA A 13 -41.74 20.35 -1.18
N VAL A 14 -41.97 19.36 -0.29
CA VAL A 14 -41.09 19.08 0.86
C VAL A 14 -40.13 17.90 0.60
N LEU A 15 -40.29 17.16 -0.50
CA LEU A 15 -39.46 15.98 -0.80
C LEU A 15 -38.20 16.28 -1.63
N GLY A 16 -37.89 17.55 -1.92
CA GLY A 16 -36.78 17.94 -2.79
C GLY A 16 -35.51 18.43 -2.07
N ALA A 17 -35.56 18.66 -0.76
CA ALA A 17 -34.50 19.36 -0.02
C ALA A 17 -33.62 18.48 0.89
N VAL A 18 -33.86 17.15 0.95
CA VAL A 18 -33.16 16.26 1.91
C VAL A 18 -31.95 15.53 1.29
N PHE A 19 -31.66 15.70 -0.01
CA PHE A 19 -30.60 14.92 -0.67
C PHE A 19 -29.37 15.74 -1.12
N ALA A 20 -29.28 17.03 -0.77
CA ALA A 20 -28.10 17.85 -1.04
C ALA A 20 -27.15 17.92 0.16
N SER A 21 -27.05 16.85 0.95
CA SER A 21 -25.92 16.66 1.85
C SER A 21 -24.70 16.40 0.98
N THR A 22 -24.03 17.45 0.51
CA THR A 22 -22.66 17.30 0.00
C THR A 22 -21.85 16.82 1.20
N ILE A 23 -21.58 15.52 1.24
CA ILE A 23 -20.55 14.98 2.11
C ILE A 23 -19.30 15.73 1.68
N ALA A 24 -18.82 16.66 2.51
CA ALA A 24 -17.48 17.18 2.36
C ALA A 24 -16.55 15.99 2.60
N GLY A 25 -16.27 15.25 1.54
CA GLY A 25 -15.29 14.18 1.57
C GLY A 25 -13.95 14.82 1.85
N ASN A 26 -13.21 14.26 2.80
CA ASN A 26 -11.79 14.54 2.89
C ASN A 26 -11.12 14.16 1.56
N ALA A 27 -10.09 14.90 1.19
CA ALA A 27 -9.44 14.74 -0.11
C ALA A 27 -8.43 13.60 -0.03
N ALA A 28 -8.75 12.49 -0.71
CA ALA A 28 -7.92 11.28 -0.77
C ALA A 28 -6.43 11.55 -0.93
N ILE A 29 -5.64 10.79 -0.18
CA ILE A 29 -4.19 10.82 -0.25
C ILE A 29 -3.78 9.99 -1.47
N LEU A 30 -3.46 10.66 -2.57
CA LEU A 30 -3.20 9.99 -3.85
C LEU A 30 -1.82 10.31 -4.39
N GLY A 31 -1.28 9.37 -5.14
CA GLY A 31 -0.08 9.54 -5.93
C GLY A 31 1.06 8.62 -5.53
N ASN A 32 2.22 8.94 -6.06
CA ASN A 32 3.43 8.15 -5.94
C ASN A 32 4.42 8.90 -5.07
N LEU A 33 5.05 8.18 -4.15
CA LEU A 33 6.16 8.63 -3.32
C LEU A 33 7.36 7.74 -3.63
N ASN A 34 8.45 8.35 -4.12
CA ASN A 34 9.70 7.64 -4.39
C ASN A 34 10.75 8.05 -3.34
N ILE A 35 11.36 7.05 -2.71
CA ILE A 35 12.36 7.23 -1.66
C ILE A 35 13.61 6.42 -1.95
N ASN A 36 14.75 6.90 -1.47
CA ASN A 36 16.01 6.17 -1.45
C ASN A 36 16.60 6.15 -0.04
N GLY A 37 17.27 5.06 0.30
CA GLY A 37 17.99 4.92 1.56
C GLY A 37 18.99 3.77 1.51
N THR A 38 19.44 3.37 2.69
CA THR A 38 20.39 2.28 2.89
C THR A 38 19.88 1.35 3.97
N ALA A 39 20.09 0.05 3.83
CA ALA A 39 19.65 -0.94 4.79
C ALA A 39 20.64 -2.11 4.90
N THR A 40 20.66 -2.71 6.08
CA THR A 40 21.28 -3.99 6.35
C THR A 40 20.20 -5.06 6.38
N VAL A 41 20.42 -6.15 5.63
CA VAL A 41 19.46 -7.26 5.55
C VAL A 41 20.10 -8.50 6.16
N SER A 42 19.38 -9.13 7.09
CA SER A 42 19.73 -10.43 7.66
C SER A 42 18.74 -11.51 7.22
N MET A 43 18.91 -12.73 7.72
CA MET A 43 17.97 -13.82 7.47
C MET A 43 16.57 -13.56 8.04
N THR A 44 16.44 -12.71 9.07
CA THR A 44 15.18 -12.49 9.79
C THR A 44 14.81 -11.03 9.95
N THR A 45 15.71 -10.09 9.64
CA THR A 45 15.51 -8.66 9.86
C THR A 45 15.92 -7.81 8.66
N ILE A 46 15.29 -6.65 8.53
CA ILE A 46 15.72 -5.54 7.69
C ILE A 46 15.92 -4.35 8.64
N ASP A 47 17.16 -3.93 8.81
CA ASP A 47 17.55 -2.78 9.63
C ASP A 47 17.85 -1.61 8.68
N PHE A 48 16.99 -0.60 8.68
CA PHE A 48 17.19 0.60 7.87
C PHE A 48 18.15 1.53 8.60
N LEU A 49 19.18 2.03 7.91
CA LEU A 49 20.24 2.79 8.58
C LEU A 49 19.73 4.16 9.09
N PRO A 50 20.18 4.62 10.28
CA PRO A 50 21.27 4.05 11.09
C PRO A 50 20.87 2.82 11.91
N LEU A 51 21.81 1.85 12.02
CA LEU A 51 21.60 0.59 12.75
C LEU A 51 21.15 0.80 14.19
N LEU A 52 20.38 -0.16 14.71
CA LEU A 52 19.94 -0.26 16.12
C LEU A 52 19.01 0.87 16.59
N GLY A 53 18.50 1.69 15.67
CA GLY A 53 17.56 2.78 15.97
C GLY A 53 16.10 2.33 16.07
N GLY A 54 15.76 1.14 15.57
CA GLY A 54 14.38 0.71 15.33
C GLY A 54 13.73 1.42 14.13
N THR A 55 14.42 2.40 13.56
CA THR A 55 14.03 3.15 12.37
C THR A 55 15.28 3.62 11.63
N GLY A 56 15.22 3.61 10.31
CA GLY A 56 16.21 4.24 9.45
C GLY A 56 15.72 5.52 8.78
N GLY A 57 16.66 6.33 8.32
CA GLY A 57 16.40 7.53 7.52
C GLY A 57 16.32 7.22 6.03
N PHE A 58 15.48 7.97 5.31
CA PHE A 58 15.46 7.98 3.86
C PHE A 58 15.36 9.40 3.31
N THR A 59 15.63 9.53 2.01
CA THR A 59 15.44 10.76 1.23
C THR A 59 14.32 10.57 0.24
N VAL A 60 13.46 11.59 0.10
CA VAL A 60 12.42 11.63 -0.94
C VAL A 60 13.07 12.11 -2.23
N THR A 61 13.07 11.27 -3.25
CA THR A 61 13.68 11.58 -4.55
C THR A 61 12.69 12.27 -5.49
N SER A 62 11.44 11.85 -5.46
CA SER A 62 10.36 12.46 -6.24
C SER A 62 8.99 12.06 -5.69
N GLY A 63 7.96 12.82 -6.07
CA GLY A 63 6.58 12.46 -5.78
C GLY A 63 5.61 13.17 -6.71
N ASN A 64 4.35 12.73 -6.71
CA ASN A 64 3.23 13.38 -7.40
C ASN A 64 1.97 13.37 -6.52
N GLY A 65 0.89 13.99 -6.98
CA GLY A 65 -0.36 14.09 -6.20
C GLY A 65 -0.12 14.74 -4.83
N SER A 66 -0.55 14.09 -3.76
CA SER A 66 -0.36 14.51 -2.37
C SER A 66 1.12 14.57 -1.94
N PHE A 67 2.04 14.00 -2.73
CA PHE A 67 3.48 13.96 -2.47
C PHE A 67 4.32 14.90 -3.35
N ALA A 68 3.68 15.71 -4.22
CA ALA A 68 4.39 16.51 -5.22
C ALA A 68 5.37 17.55 -4.62
N SER A 69 5.11 18.04 -3.40
CA SER A 69 5.91 19.07 -2.72
C SER A 69 7.04 18.51 -1.85
N LEU A 70 7.25 17.19 -1.83
CA LEU A 70 8.16 16.53 -0.88
C LEU A 70 9.56 16.28 -1.39
N SER A 71 9.92 16.67 -2.61
CA SER A 71 11.30 16.52 -3.09
C SER A 71 12.02 17.87 -3.14
N PRO A 72 13.24 18.01 -2.56
CA PRO A 72 13.90 17.05 -1.68
C PRO A 72 13.46 17.22 -0.21
N ASN A 73 13.06 16.14 0.44
CA ASN A 73 12.76 16.08 1.88
C ASN A 73 13.23 14.73 2.44
N THR A 74 13.09 14.52 3.74
CA THR A 74 13.50 13.30 4.43
C THR A 74 12.34 12.67 5.19
N GLY A 75 12.56 11.45 5.63
CA GLY A 75 11.63 10.75 6.51
C GLY A 75 12.31 9.60 7.22
N THR A 76 11.54 8.87 8.01
CA THR A 76 11.98 7.67 8.70
C THR A 76 11.11 6.48 8.33
N ILE A 77 11.73 5.30 8.31
CA ILE A 77 11.10 4.02 8.05
C ILE A 77 11.43 3.06 9.20
N LYS A 78 10.44 2.31 9.69
CA LYS A 78 10.66 1.31 10.75
C LYS A 78 11.38 0.08 10.23
N ASP A 79 12.23 -0.47 11.09
CA ASP A 79 12.87 -1.76 10.86
C ASP A 79 11.82 -2.88 10.83
N LEU A 80 12.16 -3.97 10.13
CA LEU A 80 11.29 -5.14 10.01
C LEU A 80 11.96 -6.35 10.64
N ASP A 81 11.20 -7.11 11.43
CA ASP A 81 11.63 -8.36 12.03
C ASP A 81 10.58 -9.44 11.76
N SER A 82 10.97 -10.51 11.07
CA SER A 82 10.10 -11.64 10.73
C SER A 82 9.49 -12.38 11.94
N SER A 83 10.03 -12.19 13.14
CA SER A 83 9.43 -12.71 14.38
C SER A 83 8.22 -11.89 14.84
N VAL A 84 8.11 -10.63 14.41
CA VAL A 84 7.02 -9.70 14.74
C VAL A 84 6.15 -9.43 13.52
N GLN A 85 6.75 -8.98 12.41
CA GLN A 85 6.08 -8.75 11.13
C GLN A 85 6.24 -9.97 10.22
N GLN A 86 5.33 -10.93 10.37
CA GLN A 86 5.34 -12.15 9.57
C GLN A 86 4.92 -11.91 8.12
N VAL A 87 5.65 -12.51 7.18
CA VAL A 87 5.35 -12.46 5.75
C VAL A 87 4.03 -13.19 5.46
N GLY A 88 3.20 -12.61 4.59
CA GLY A 88 1.95 -13.21 4.18
C GLY A 88 0.83 -13.17 5.24
N GLN A 89 1.03 -12.47 6.36
CA GLN A 89 0.03 -12.27 7.41
C GLN A 89 -0.45 -10.82 7.48
N PRO A 90 -1.71 -10.56 7.87
CA PRO A 90 -2.16 -9.20 8.19
C PRO A 90 -1.34 -8.60 9.32
N LEU A 91 -0.94 -7.34 9.14
CA LEU A 91 -0.17 -6.55 10.09
C LEU A 91 -0.92 -5.27 10.46
N ASN A 92 -0.51 -4.65 11.56
CA ASN A 92 -0.92 -3.31 11.94
C ASN A 92 0.27 -2.58 12.56
N GLU A 93 1.17 -2.12 11.70
CA GLU A 93 2.40 -1.44 12.11
C GLU A 93 2.29 0.06 11.82
N PRO A 94 1.76 0.84 12.78
CA PRO A 94 1.59 2.28 12.59
C PRO A 94 2.94 2.97 12.54
N ASN A 95 3.00 4.12 11.85
CA ASN A 95 4.25 4.87 11.65
C ASN A 95 5.35 4.02 11.00
N PHE A 96 4.99 3.13 10.09
CA PHE A 96 5.98 2.38 9.31
C PHE A 96 6.81 3.32 8.44
N VAL A 97 6.17 4.30 7.79
CA VAL A 97 6.84 5.40 7.11
C VAL A 97 6.29 6.73 7.62
N VAL A 98 7.19 7.62 8.02
CA VAL A 98 6.89 8.98 8.51
C VAL A 98 7.65 10.01 7.68
N LEU A 99 6.96 11.01 7.17
CA LEU A 99 7.53 12.05 6.31
C LEU A 99 7.74 13.34 7.12
N ALA A 100 8.96 13.87 7.14
CA ALA A 100 9.23 15.11 7.89
C ALA A 100 8.46 16.32 7.30
N GLY A 101 8.24 16.33 5.98
CA GLY A 101 7.44 17.35 5.29
C GLY A 101 5.93 17.25 5.45
N LEU A 102 5.41 16.10 5.93
CA LEU A 102 3.99 15.86 6.17
C LEU A 102 3.79 15.09 7.48
N PRO A 103 4.02 15.72 8.64
CA PRO A 103 3.98 15.03 9.93
C PRO A 103 2.58 14.50 10.30
N ASN A 104 1.53 15.04 9.68
CA ASN A 104 0.15 14.58 9.87
C ASN A 104 -0.20 13.38 8.99
N MET A 105 0.69 12.96 8.09
CA MET A 105 0.49 11.82 7.22
C MET A 105 1.37 10.65 7.68
N GLN A 106 0.73 9.54 8.01
CA GLN A 106 1.42 8.34 8.48
C GLN A 106 1.10 7.18 7.56
N LEU A 107 2.13 6.45 7.13
CA LEU A 107 1.94 5.20 6.41
C LEU A 107 2.07 4.05 7.40
N THR A 108 0.99 3.32 7.57
CA THR A 108 0.89 2.09 8.36
C THR A 108 1.16 0.89 7.45
N LEU A 109 2.05 0.00 7.85
CA LEU A 109 2.28 -1.26 7.14
C LEU A 109 1.20 -2.26 7.54
N THR A 110 0.50 -2.80 6.54
CA THR A 110 -0.64 -3.71 6.74
C THR A 110 -0.39 -5.11 6.25
N PHE A 111 0.61 -5.31 5.38
CA PHE A 111 0.96 -6.64 4.86
C PHE A 111 2.35 -6.63 4.23
N ILE A 112 3.14 -7.68 4.46
CA ILE A 112 4.36 -7.94 3.68
C ILE A 112 4.06 -9.06 2.70
N GLN A 113 4.22 -8.78 1.40
CA GLN A 113 3.91 -9.75 0.36
C GLN A 113 4.95 -10.87 0.31
N PRO A 114 4.54 -12.14 0.22
CA PRO A 114 5.48 -13.23 -0.03
C PRO A 114 6.10 -13.10 -1.42
N GLY A 115 7.34 -13.55 -1.54
CA GLY A 115 7.98 -13.72 -2.85
C GLY A 115 7.20 -14.72 -3.71
N THR A 116 7.25 -14.51 -5.02
CA THR A 116 6.42 -15.22 -6.00
C THR A 116 7.23 -16.13 -6.92
N PHE A 117 8.56 -16.06 -6.89
CA PHE A 117 9.40 -16.93 -7.70
C PHE A 117 9.55 -18.32 -7.08
N SER A 118 10.01 -19.27 -7.90
CA SER A 118 10.37 -20.60 -7.40
C SER A 118 11.67 -20.55 -6.60
N SER A 119 11.79 -21.41 -5.59
CA SER A 119 13.04 -21.61 -4.85
C SER A 119 14.04 -22.55 -5.55
N ALA A 120 13.65 -23.18 -6.65
CA ALA A 120 14.42 -24.24 -7.30
C ALA A 120 15.81 -23.80 -7.77
N LEU A 121 15.97 -22.54 -8.17
CA LEU A 121 17.21 -22.00 -8.72
C LEU A 121 18.04 -21.20 -7.68
N CYS A 122 17.63 -21.20 -6.41
CA CYS A 122 18.35 -20.46 -5.37
C CYS A 122 19.77 -20.98 -5.10
N ALA A 123 20.00 -22.28 -5.32
CA ALA A 123 21.31 -22.93 -5.17
C ALA A 123 21.95 -23.33 -6.52
N ALA A 124 21.32 -22.98 -7.64
CA ALA A 124 21.87 -23.28 -8.97
C ALA A 124 23.08 -22.38 -9.28
N PRO A 125 24.05 -22.83 -10.09
CA PRO A 125 25.14 -21.97 -10.55
C PRO A 125 24.62 -20.68 -11.22
N PRO A 126 25.25 -19.51 -10.99
CA PRO A 126 24.76 -18.24 -11.52
C PRO A 126 24.63 -18.21 -13.04
N ALA A 127 23.45 -17.85 -13.53
CA ALA A 127 23.18 -17.56 -14.93
C ALA A 127 22.19 -16.39 -15.07
N ALA A 128 22.29 -15.67 -16.18
CA ALA A 128 21.37 -14.57 -16.49
C ALA A 128 19.93 -15.06 -16.64
N GLY A 129 18.98 -14.26 -16.16
CA GLY A 129 17.54 -14.56 -16.19
C GLY A 129 17.06 -15.54 -15.13
N GLN A 130 17.95 -16.07 -14.28
CA GLN A 130 17.52 -16.91 -13.17
C GLN A 130 16.77 -16.10 -12.13
N THR A 131 15.71 -16.69 -11.59
CA THR A 131 14.89 -16.12 -10.51
C THR A 131 14.90 -17.02 -9.29
N CYS A 132 14.84 -16.44 -8.11
CA CYS A 132 14.80 -17.17 -6.85
C CYS A 132 13.93 -16.41 -5.82
N THR A 133 13.05 -17.14 -5.15
CA THR A 133 12.53 -16.73 -3.83
C THR A 133 13.09 -17.70 -2.80
N PRO A 134 13.95 -17.25 -1.87
CA PRO A 134 14.54 -18.12 -0.86
C PRO A 134 13.46 -18.82 -0.02
N SER A 135 13.63 -20.11 0.23
CA SER A 135 12.75 -20.84 1.14
C SER A 135 13.33 -20.73 2.56
N ILE A 136 12.76 -19.84 3.36
CA ILE A 136 13.10 -19.66 4.78
C ILE A 136 11.88 -19.97 5.65
N PRO A 137 12.06 -20.42 6.91
CA PRO A 137 10.97 -20.53 7.87
C PRO A 137 10.22 -19.20 8.00
N GLY A 138 8.89 -19.21 7.94
CA GLY A 138 8.07 -17.99 7.95
C GLY A 138 7.84 -17.36 6.57
N GLY A 139 8.48 -17.88 5.51
CA GLY A 139 8.36 -17.37 4.14
C GLY A 139 9.32 -16.21 3.86
N SER A 140 9.83 -16.13 2.63
CA SER A 140 10.66 -15.00 2.19
C SER A 140 9.80 -13.97 1.45
N PRO A 141 9.95 -12.67 1.73
CA PRO A 141 9.32 -11.63 0.93
C PRO A 141 10.11 -11.31 -0.34
N PHE A 142 11.35 -11.80 -0.45
CA PHE A 142 12.29 -11.38 -1.48
C PHE A 142 12.14 -12.17 -2.79
N ASN A 143 12.04 -11.41 -3.86
CA ASN A 143 12.18 -11.87 -5.25
C ASN A 143 13.56 -11.46 -5.76
N LEU A 144 14.42 -12.44 -6.02
CA LEU A 144 15.77 -12.28 -6.53
C LEU A 144 15.81 -12.60 -8.03
N LEU A 145 16.47 -11.74 -8.81
CA LEU A 145 16.66 -11.92 -10.25
C LEU A 145 18.13 -11.68 -10.60
N ASN A 146 18.77 -12.62 -11.28
CA ASN A 146 20.05 -12.40 -11.92
C ASN A 146 19.83 -11.68 -13.25
N GLY A 147 20.17 -10.39 -13.33
CA GLY A 147 20.13 -9.66 -14.59
C GLY A 147 21.22 -10.15 -15.55
N THR A 148 22.39 -10.46 -14.99
CA THR A 148 23.51 -11.08 -15.71
C THR A 148 24.11 -12.19 -14.84
N ALA A 149 25.14 -12.90 -15.34
CA ALA A 149 25.89 -13.85 -14.50
C ALA A 149 26.66 -13.16 -13.36
N THR A 150 26.82 -11.84 -13.40
CA THR A 150 27.61 -11.05 -12.45
C THR A 150 26.80 -9.96 -11.75
N SER A 151 25.49 -9.87 -11.96
CA SER A 151 24.64 -8.86 -11.34
C SER A 151 23.27 -9.39 -11.02
N SER A 152 22.69 -8.87 -9.94
CA SER A 152 21.36 -9.27 -9.51
C SER A 152 20.56 -8.10 -8.95
N THR A 153 19.28 -8.34 -8.71
CA THR A 153 18.36 -7.39 -8.09
C THR A 153 17.49 -8.15 -7.11
N ALA A 154 17.34 -7.62 -5.90
CA ALA A 154 16.33 -8.07 -4.96
C ALA A 154 15.19 -7.07 -4.91
N SER A 155 13.97 -7.58 -4.77
CA SER A 155 12.77 -6.77 -4.60
C SER A 155 11.82 -7.44 -3.63
N PHE A 156 11.00 -6.63 -2.94
CA PHE A 156 9.86 -7.14 -2.18
C PHE A 156 8.75 -6.09 -2.16
N GLY A 157 7.53 -6.56 -1.95
CA GLY A 157 6.33 -5.73 -1.93
C GLY A 157 5.68 -5.66 -0.55
N VAL A 158 5.02 -4.55 -0.27
CA VAL A 158 4.23 -4.32 0.95
C VAL A 158 2.89 -3.69 0.60
N LEU A 159 1.90 -3.90 1.46
CA LEU A 159 0.66 -3.13 1.47
C LEU A 159 0.71 -2.11 2.60
N VAL A 160 0.24 -0.91 2.32
CA VAL A 160 0.22 0.19 3.28
C VAL A 160 -1.15 0.86 3.34
N GLN A 161 -1.41 1.54 4.44
CA GLN A 161 -2.51 2.47 4.60
C GLN A 161 -1.94 3.82 5.01
N ALA A 162 -2.20 4.85 4.21
CA ALA A 162 -1.93 6.23 4.59
C ALA A 162 -3.11 6.76 5.41
N LEU A 163 -2.81 7.35 6.57
CA LEU A 163 -3.75 8.05 7.42
C LEU A 163 -3.35 9.53 7.47
N ASP A 164 -4.29 10.42 7.16
CA ASP A 164 -4.19 11.83 7.52
C ASP A 164 -4.81 12.04 8.90
N THR A 165 -3.98 12.35 9.89
CA THR A 165 -4.41 12.50 11.29
C THR A 165 -5.27 13.73 11.54
N ASN A 166 -5.25 14.72 10.65
CA ASN A 166 -6.11 15.91 10.78
C ASN A 166 -7.54 15.62 10.36
N THR A 167 -7.69 14.81 9.32
CA THR A 167 -8.98 14.58 8.65
C THR A 167 -9.58 13.22 9.02
N GLY A 168 -8.76 12.28 9.46
CA GLY A 168 -9.14 10.89 9.71
C GLY A 168 -9.29 10.07 8.43
N GLU A 169 -8.86 10.61 7.29
CA GLU A 169 -8.94 9.92 6.01
C GLU A 169 -7.92 8.80 5.91
N ILE A 170 -8.36 7.66 5.37
CA ILE A 170 -7.52 6.49 5.13
C ILE A 170 -7.52 6.19 3.64
N THR A 171 -6.32 6.07 3.05
CA THR A 171 -6.14 5.61 1.67
C THR A 171 -5.20 4.41 1.65
N THR A 172 -5.59 3.34 0.96
CA THR A 172 -4.74 2.15 0.81
C THR A 172 -3.72 2.34 -0.30
N GLY A 173 -2.65 1.56 -0.25
CA GLY A 173 -1.72 1.51 -1.37
C GLY A 173 -0.72 0.38 -1.26
N THR A 174 0.25 0.41 -2.15
CA THR A 174 1.32 -0.58 -2.25
C THR A 174 2.68 0.10 -2.17
N GLY A 175 3.67 -0.59 -1.62
CA GLY A 175 5.07 -0.20 -1.64
C GLY A 175 5.91 -1.28 -2.31
N THR A 176 6.85 -0.91 -3.16
CA THR A 176 7.83 -1.86 -3.74
C THR A 176 9.22 -1.37 -3.43
N PHE A 177 10.01 -2.21 -2.75
CA PHE A 177 11.41 -1.97 -2.46
C PHE A 177 12.26 -2.70 -3.49
N THR A 178 13.38 -2.12 -3.88
CA THR A 178 14.34 -2.72 -4.82
C THR A 178 15.75 -2.34 -4.44
N THR A 179 16.66 -3.29 -4.51
CA THR A 179 18.09 -3.08 -4.32
C THR A 179 18.89 -3.79 -5.43
N PRO A 180 19.76 -3.07 -6.15
CA PRO A 180 20.63 -3.67 -7.15
C PRO A 180 21.95 -4.17 -6.51
N PHE A 181 22.45 -5.30 -6.99
CA PHE A 181 23.75 -5.86 -6.60
C PHE A 181 24.67 -6.04 -7.80
N SER A 182 25.96 -5.76 -7.60
CA SER A 182 27.03 -6.01 -8.58
C SER A 182 27.61 -7.43 -8.49
N VAL A 183 26.84 -8.36 -7.93
CA VAL A 183 27.13 -9.78 -7.81
C VAL A 183 25.85 -10.58 -8.08
N PRO A 184 25.92 -11.85 -8.49
CA PRO A 184 24.73 -12.68 -8.62
C PRO A 184 24.10 -12.97 -7.25
N TYR A 185 22.80 -13.25 -7.22
CA TYR A 185 22.09 -13.44 -5.95
C TYR A 185 22.60 -14.64 -5.16
N GLN A 186 23.21 -15.64 -5.80
CA GLN A 186 23.82 -16.78 -5.12
C GLN A 186 24.96 -16.34 -4.19
N THR A 187 25.73 -15.33 -4.57
CA THR A 187 26.79 -14.76 -3.71
C THR A 187 26.19 -14.07 -2.49
N ILE A 188 25.06 -13.37 -2.66
CA ILE A 188 24.31 -12.73 -1.58
C ILE A 188 23.75 -13.79 -0.62
N LEU A 189 23.11 -14.83 -1.15
CA LEU A 189 22.58 -15.94 -0.35
C LEU A 189 23.67 -16.68 0.42
N ASN A 190 24.82 -16.90 -0.20
CA ASN A 190 25.96 -17.50 0.48
C ASN A 190 26.54 -16.57 1.56
N THR A 191 26.53 -15.26 1.33
CA THR A 191 26.96 -14.27 2.34
C THR A 191 26.00 -14.27 3.53
N LEU A 192 24.69 -14.27 3.29
CA LEU A 192 23.68 -14.38 4.35
C LEU A 192 23.84 -15.68 5.16
N ALA A 193 24.11 -16.80 4.49
CA ALA A 193 24.29 -18.10 5.14
C ALA A 193 25.55 -18.15 6.03
N ASN A 194 26.64 -17.48 5.64
CA ASN A 194 27.92 -17.55 6.35
C ASN A 194 28.17 -16.40 7.33
N ASN A 195 27.74 -15.19 6.97
CA ASN A 195 28.01 -13.95 7.72
C ASN A 195 26.77 -13.42 8.46
N GLY A 196 25.58 -13.97 8.20
CA GLY A 196 24.33 -13.61 8.88
C GLY A 196 23.63 -12.37 8.31
N SER A 197 24.38 -11.40 7.77
CA SER A 197 23.84 -10.19 7.14
C SER A 197 24.59 -9.77 5.88
N VAL A 198 23.94 -8.91 5.10
CA VAL A 198 24.55 -8.09 4.05
C VAL A 198 24.31 -6.64 4.42
N ASP A 199 25.39 -5.91 4.67
CA ASP A 199 25.34 -4.57 5.25
C ASP A 199 25.37 -3.48 4.15
N ASP A 200 24.92 -2.27 4.51
CA ASP A 200 25.06 -1.03 3.73
C ASP A 200 24.53 -1.09 2.28
N ASN A 201 23.43 -1.80 2.05
CA ASN A 201 22.87 -1.93 0.70
C ASN A 201 21.98 -0.73 0.37
N PRO A 202 22.26 -0.01 -0.74
CA PRO A 202 21.36 1.04 -1.20
C PRO A 202 20.06 0.41 -1.69
N TYR A 203 18.95 1.05 -1.36
CA TYR A 203 17.63 0.68 -1.87
C TYR A 203 16.91 1.90 -2.43
N SER A 204 16.00 1.62 -3.36
CA SER A 204 14.96 2.54 -3.79
C SER A 204 13.61 1.92 -3.48
N ALA A 205 12.64 2.73 -3.08
CA ALA A 205 11.27 2.28 -2.90
C ALA A 205 10.27 3.23 -3.53
N THR A 206 9.21 2.68 -4.11
CA THR A 206 8.06 3.43 -4.64
C THR A 206 6.82 3.02 -3.89
N PHE A 207 6.16 3.98 -3.26
CA PHE A 207 4.80 3.81 -2.73
C PHE A 207 3.80 4.41 -3.71
N THR A 208 2.74 3.68 -4.00
CA THR A 208 1.62 4.14 -4.84
C THR A 208 0.35 4.07 -4.00
N LEU A 209 -0.24 5.22 -3.73
CA LEU A 209 -1.52 5.35 -3.04
C LEU A 209 -2.61 5.68 -4.05
N ASP A 210 -3.67 4.91 -4.02
CA ASP A 210 -4.83 5.11 -4.87
C ASP A 210 -6.13 4.75 -4.16
N THR A 211 -7.24 5.13 -4.76
CA THR A 211 -8.58 4.80 -4.26
C THR A 211 -9.16 3.56 -4.93
N ILE A 212 -8.39 2.65 -5.54
CA ILE A 212 -8.97 1.39 -6.07
C ILE A 212 -9.28 0.42 -4.92
N VAL A 213 -10.13 0.87 -4.01
CA VAL A 213 -11.21 0.03 -3.53
C VAL A 213 -12.18 -0.08 -4.70
N PRO A 214 -12.46 -1.27 -5.25
CA PRO A 214 -13.60 -1.46 -6.13
C PRO A 214 -14.82 -0.91 -5.39
N GLU A 215 -15.33 0.24 -5.84
CA GLU A 215 -16.48 0.86 -5.22
C GLU A 215 -17.57 -0.22 -5.09
N PRO A 216 -18.21 -0.39 -3.93
CA PRO A 216 -19.37 -1.25 -3.83
C PRO A 216 -20.49 -0.60 -4.63
N ALA A 217 -20.47 -0.77 -5.95
CA ALA A 217 -21.61 -0.56 -6.83
C ALA A 217 -22.83 -1.38 -6.32
N THR A 218 -22.61 -2.35 -5.43
CA THR A 218 -23.62 -3.04 -4.63
C THR A 218 -24.53 -2.10 -3.83
N VAL A 219 -24.01 -1.00 -3.28
CA VAL A 219 -24.81 -0.09 -2.44
C VAL A 219 -25.67 0.83 -3.31
N THR A 220 -25.09 1.38 -4.38
CA THR A 220 -25.82 2.26 -5.31
C THR A 220 -26.80 1.48 -6.19
N MET A 221 -26.44 0.31 -6.70
CA MET A 221 -27.39 -0.56 -7.39
C MET A 221 -28.43 -1.15 -6.44
N GLY A 222 -28.07 -1.47 -5.20
CA GLY A 222 -29.02 -1.93 -4.17
C GLY A 222 -30.06 -0.85 -3.83
N ALA A 223 -29.62 0.40 -3.64
CA ALA A 223 -30.51 1.52 -3.36
C ALA A 223 -31.42 1.86 -4.56
N LEU A 224 -30.90 1.84 -5.79
CA LEU A 224 -31.69 2.01 -7.02
C LEU A 224 -32.68 0.85 -7.22
N GLY A 225 -32.27 -0.38 -6.93
CA GLY A 225 -33.11 -1.58 -6.98
C GLY A 225 -34.28 -1.50 -5.99
N LEU A 226 -34.02 -1.14 -4.74
CA LEU A 226 -35.06 -0.96 -3.72
C LEU A 226 -35.99 0.21 -4.05
N GLY A 227 -35.45 1.32 -4.58
CA GLY A 227 -36.24 2.47 -5.03
C GLY A 227 -37.25 2.10 -6.12
N LEU A 228 -36.85 1.29 -7.10
CA LEU A 228 -37.74 0.82 -8.16
C LEU A 228 -38.79 -0.19 -7.67
N ILE A 229 -38.44 -1.05 -6.70
CA ILE A 229 -39.40 -1.98 -6.07
C ILE A 229 -40.51 -1.22 -5.33
N VAL A 230 -40.14 -0.18 -4.56
CA VAL A 230 -41.12 0.66 -3.85
C VAL A 230 -42.02 1.40 -4.85
N LEU A 231 -41.45 1.99 -5.91
CA LEU A 231 -42.23 2.66 -6.96
C LEU A 231 -43.17 1.69 -7.70
N GLY A 232 -42.70 0.46 -7.97
CA GLY A 232 -43.52 -0.60 -8.56
C GLY A 232 -44.68 -1.03 -7.67
N ALA A 233 -44.44 -1.18 -6.36
CA ALA A 233 -45.48 -1.53 -5.38
C ALA A 233 -46.54 -0.43 -5.23
N ILE A 234 -46.16 0.86 -5.29
CA ILE A 234 -47.09 1.99 -5.25
C ILE A 234 -47.97 2.02 -6.51
N ARG A 235 -47.38 1.75 -7.69
CA ARG A 235 -48.15 1.70 -8.95
C ARG A 235 -49.19 0.57 -8.95
N ARG A 236 -48.86 -0.58 -8.37
CA ARG A 236 -49.75 -1.76 -8.33
C ARG A 236 -50.94 -1.61 -7.38
N LYS A 237 -50.86 -0.74 -6.36
CA LYS A 237 -51.99 -0.43 -5.46
C LYS A 237 -52.99 0.60 -6.03
N ARG A 238 -52.65 1.27 -7.14
CA ARG A 238 -53.49 2.31 -7.76
C ARG A 238 -54.28 1.83 -8.98
N VAL A 239 -54.03 0.60 -9.45
CA VAL A 239 -54.82 -0.08 -10.48
C VAL A 239 -55.71 -1.09 -9.77
#